data_AF-A0A1Y3TQJ4-F1
#
_entry.id   AF-A0A1Y3TQJ4-F1
#
_cell.length_a   1.000
_cell.length_b   1.000
_cell.length_c   1.000
_cell.angle_alpha   90.00
_cell.angle_beta   90.00
_cell.angle_gamma   90.00
#
_symmetry.space_group_name_H-M   'P 1'
#
loop_
_entity.id
_entity.type
_entity.pdbx_description
1 polymer ?
#
loop_
_entity_poly.entity_id
_entity_poly.type
_entity_poly.pdbx_seq_one_letter_code
_entity_poly.pdbx_strand_id
1 'polypeptide(L)'
;MILTREEYEQIVRQKAKAESEAAVAKSNAAAAIEQADRDAQRKIREAAEETQEEINKIHQDLSEAESKIKYWQGLNENLLRISKERANADRKLKPKKEHTGYVVVSSTEKEYRYKVNRRDFETVMLWETVLQTPYPIDFTEEQAREETKELIGNDGRGNWLIARLGINMYYGGDYEDLLENSKWNDPQPEEHNIMFKGRLRANYRAGYWEIIFSHTKPLGIVPADMRAH
;
A
#
# COMPACT_ATOMS: atom_id res chain seq x y z
N MET A 1 -82.17 18.98 43.86
CA MET A 1 -81.49 19.19 45.16
C MET A 1 -80.53 20.35 44.96
N ILE A 2 -80.63 21.40 45.76
CA ILE A 2 -79.81 22.62 45.64
C ILE A 2 -78.75 22.56 46.75
N LEU A 3 -77.49 22.80 46.39
CA LEU A 3 -76.36 22.82 47.33
C LEU A 3 -76.56 23.86 48.43
N THR A 4 -76.15 23.54 49.66
CA THR A 4 -76.08 24.53 50.74
C THR A 4 -74.91 25.49 50.49
N ARG A 5 -74.99 26.70 51.06
CA ARG A 5 -73.95 27.73 50.90
C ARG A 5 -72.57 27.25 51.36
N GLU A 6 -72.52 26.52 52.48
CA GLU A 6 -71.27 25.99 53.03
C GLU A 6 -70.63 24.94 52.11
N GLU A 7 -71.43 24.03 51.55
CA GLU A 7 -70.94 23.03 50.58
C GLU A 7 -70.40 23.69 49.30
N TYR A 8 -71.05 24.75 48.81
CA TYR A 8 -70.56 25.53 47.66
C TYR A 8 -69.24 26.24 47.97
N GLU A 9 -69.13 26.91 49.12
CA GLU A 9 -67.91 27.59 49.56
C GLU A 9 -66.74 26.61 49.80
N GLN A 10 -67.02 25.38 50.23
CA GLN A 10 -66.03 24.33 50.38
C GLN A 10 -65.51 23.83 49.03
N ILE A 11 -66.38 23.61 48.04
CA ILE A 11 -66.01 23.21 46.68
C ILE A 11 -65.15 24.29 46.01
N VAL A 12 -65.50 25.57 46.17
CA VAL A 12 -64.71 26.69 45.62
C VAL A 12 -63.30 26.72 46.21
N ARG A 13 -63.16 26.51 47.53
CA ARG A 13 -61.86 26.44 48.21
C ARG A 13 -61.02 25.26 47.72
N GLN A 14 -61.63 24.08 47.56
CA GLN A 14 -60.93 22.89 47.05
C GLN A 14 -60.49 23.08 45.60
N LYS A 15 -61.33 23.68 44.75
CA LYS A 15 -60.97 24.00 43.36
C LYS A 15 -59.80 24.97 43.29
N ALA A 16 -59.83 26.06 44.07
CA ALA A 16 -58.73 27.03 44.11
C ALA A 16 -57.42 26.39 44.58
N LYS A 17 -57.48 25.49 45.58
CA LYS A 17 -56.32 24.72 46.04
C LYS A 17 -55.78 23.79 44.95
N ALA A 18 -56.65 23.04 44.27
CA ALA A 18 -56.26 22.15 43.18
C ALA A 18 -55.66 22.91 41.98
N GLU A 19 -56.21 24.08 41.62
CA GLU A 19 -55.66 24.95 40.58
C GLU A 19 -54.27 25.49 40.96
N SER A 20 -54.08 25.88 42.22
CA SER A 20 -52.78 26.31 42.73
C SER A 20 -51.75 25.18 42.73
N GLU A 21 -52.13 23.98 43.18
CA GLU A 21 -51.27 22.79 43.16
C GLU A 21 -50.90 22.39 41.72
N ALA A 22 -51.85 22.44 40.78
CA ALA A 22 -51.59 22.16 39.37
C ALA A 22 -50.65 23.20 38.74
N ALA A 23 -50.79 24.48 39.09
CA ALA A 23 -49.90 25.54 38.63
C ALA A 23 -48.46 25.35 39.15
N VAL A 24 -48.32 25.01 40.44
CA VAL A 24 -47.02 24.70 41.07
C VAL A 24 -46.39 23.47 40.42
N ALA A 25 -47.17 22.39 40.21
CA ALA A 25 -46.69 21.18 39.57
C ALA A 25 -46.21 21.46 38.13
N LYS A 26 -46.95 22.26 37.36
CA LYS A 26 -46.55 22.68 36.01
C LYS A 26 -45.27 23.52 36.02
N SER A 27 -45.14 24.44 36.97
CA SER A 27 -43.93 25.25 37.10
C SER A 27 -42.72 24.41 37.48
N ASN A 28 -42.88 23.45 38.40
CA ASN A 28 -41.81 22.55 38.80
C ASN A 28 -41.39 21.62 37.65
N ALA A 29 -42.36 21.10 36.87
CA ALA A 29 -42.08 20.29 35.69
C ALA A 29 -41.32 21.08 34.62
N ALA A 30 -41.71 22.34 34.37
CA ALA A 30 -41.00 23.22 33.44
C ALA A 30 -39.56 23.49 33.89
N ALA A 31 -39.34 23.77 35.18
CA ALA A 31 -38.01 23.97 35.73
C ALA A 31 -37.14 22.70 35.64
N ALA A 32 -37.73 21.52 35.86
CA ALA A 32 -37.01 20.24 35.73
C ALA A 32 -36.60 19.97 34.28
N ILE A 33 -37.45 20.27 33.30
CA ILE A 33 -37.13 20.15 31.87
C ILE A 33 -36.00 21.10 31.49
N GLU A 34 -36.07 22.37 31.93
CA GLU A 34 -35.03 23.35 31.64
C GLU A 34 -33.68 22.96 32.25
N GLN A 35 -33.68 22.44 33.48
CA GLN A 35 -32.47 21.94 34.13
C GLN A 35 -31.89 20.74 33.37
N ALA A 36 -32.73 19.78 32.96
CA ALA A 36 -32.30 18.63 32.18
C ALA A 36 -31.70 19.03 30.82
N ASP A 37 -32.28 20.03 30.15
CA ASP A 37 -31.76 20.56 28.88
C ASP A 37 -30.39 21.23 29.09
N ARG A 38 -30.23 22.07 30.12
CA ARG A 38 -28.94 22.67 30.45
C ARG A 38 -27.88 21.63 30.78
N ASP A 39 -28.22 20.59 31.54
CA ASP A 39 -27.31 19.50 31.89
C ASP A 39 -26.93 18.67 30.66
N ALA A 40 -27.86 18.40 29.75
CA ALA A 40 -27.59 17.72 28.48
C ALA A 40 -26.66 18.56 27.60
N GLN A 41 -26.92 19.85 27.44
CA GLN A 41 -26.07 20.76 26.66
C GLN A 41 -24.67 20.92 27.26
N ARG A 42 -24.52 20.86 28.59
CA ARG A 42 -23.21 20.87 29.24
C ARG A 42 -22.44 19.59 28.89
N LYS A 43 -23.06 18.41 29.05
CA LYS A 43 -22.44 17.13 28.70
C LYS A 43 -22.04 17.03 27.23
N ILE A 44 -22.87 17.56 26.33
CA ILE A 44 -22.55 17.61 24.89
C ILE A 44 -21.30 18.47 24.65
N ARG A 45 -21.18 19.62 25.33
CA ARG A 45 -20.01 20.49 25.22
C ARG A 45 -18.75 19.84 25.78
N GLU A 46 -18.82 19.28 26.98
CA GLU A 46 -17.70 18.55 27.61
C GLU A 46 -17.21 17.42 26.70
N ALA A 47 -18.13 16.59 26.18
CA ALA A 47 -17.78 15.51 25.26
C ALA A 47 -17.18 16.03 23.94
N ALA A 48 -17.67 17.15 23.41
CA ALA A 48 -17.14 17.76 22.20
C ALA A 48 -15.73 18.33 22.41
N GLU A 49 -15.47 18.94 23.57
CA GLU A 49 -14.15 19.45 23.96
C GLU A 49 -13.15 18.30 24.12
N GLU A 50 -13.50 17.25 24.87
CA GLU A 50 -12.68 16.05 25.02
C GLU A 50 -12.35 15.40 23.67
N THR A 51 -13.36 15.23 22.80
CA THR A 51 -13.16 14.67 21.45
C THR A 51 -12.22 15.55 20.62
N GLN A 52 -12.35 16.88 20.72
CA GLN A 52 -11.51 17.80 19.98
C GLN A 52 -10.06 17.77 20.46
N GLU A 53 -9.83 17.63 21.78
CA GLU A 53 -8.50 17.45 22.35
C GLU A 53 -7.85 16.14 21.86
N GLU A 54 -8.61 15.04 21.81
CA GLU A 54 -8.15 13.77 21.27
C GLU A 54 -7.79 13.87 19.79
N ILE A 55 -8.65 14.50 18.97
CA ILE A 55 -8.37 14.74 17.54
C ILE A 55 -7.08 15.55 17.37
N ASN A 56 -6.91 16.62 18.15
CA ASN A 56 -5.71 17.46 18.08
C ASN A 56 -4.45 16.66 18.40
N LYS A 57 -4.52 15.80 19.43
CA LYS A 57 -3.42 14.92 19.81
C LYS A 57 -3.09 13.91 18.71
N ILE A 58 -4.10 13.27 18.13
CA ILE A 58 -3.91 12.32 17.01
C ILE A 58 -3.29 13.02 15.81
N HIS A 59 -3.73 14.23 15.47
CA HIS A 59 -3.15 15.02 14.38
C HIS A 59 -1.69 15.38 14.63
N GLN A 60 -1.35 15.74 15.88
CA GLN A 60 0.04 16.01 16.26
C GLN A 60 0.90 14.74 16.11
N ASP A 61 0.46 13.62 16.68
CA ASP A 61 1.17 12.34 16.61
C ASP A 61 1.36 11.88 15.16
N LEU A 62 0.34 12.06 14.31
CA LEU A 62 0.40 11.75 12.88
C LEU A 62 1.45 12.62 12.17
N SER A 63 1.44 13.93 12.40
CA SER A 63 2.40 14.85 11.78
C SER A 63 3.85 14.54 12.19
N GLU A 64 4.06 14.19 13.45
CA GLU A 64 5.37 13.73 13.94
C GLU A 64 5.80 12.41 13.30
N ALA A 65 4.88 11.46 13.15
CA ALA A 65 5.13 10.18 12.50
C ALA A 65 5.50 10.36 11.02
N GLU A 66 4.76 11.18 10.27
CA GLU A 66 5.03 11.51 8.87
C GLU A 66 6.42 12.15 8.70
N SER A 67 6.76 13.10 9.59
CA SER A 67 8.07 13.76 9.60
C SER A 67 9.21 12.76 9.84
N LYS A 68 9.03 11.83 10.80
CA LYS A 68 10.00 10.75 11.06
C LYS A 68 10.11 9.79 9.88
N ILE A 69 8.99 9.38 9.28
CA ILE A 69 8.97 8.51 8.09
C ILE A 69 9.79 9.14 6.96
N LYS A 70 9.56 10.42 6.66
CA LYS A 70 10.32 11.14 5.63
C LYS A 70 11.82 11.21 5.93
N TYR A 71 12.18 11.45 7.20
CA TYR A 71 13.57 11.44 7.63
C TYR A 71 14.23 10.06 7.44
N TRP A 72 13.56 8.99 7.87
CA TRP A 72 14.05 7.62 7.74
C TRP A 72 14.13 7.17 6.28
N GLN A 73 13.19 7.57 5.42
CA GLN A 73 13.25 7.34 3.98
C GLN A 73 14.52 7.92 3.37
N GLY A 74 14.84 9.19 3.68
CA GLY A 74 16.07 9.82 3.18
C GLY A 74 17.35 9.15 3.67
N LEU A 75 17.38 8.69 4.94
CA LEU A 75 18.51 7.90 5.44
C LEU A 75 18.63 6.55 4.73
N ASN A 76 17.51 5.85 4.54
CA ASN A 76 17.49 4.54 3.89
C ASN A 76 17.93 4.63 2.42
N GLU A 77 17.45 5.62 1.66
CA GLU A 77 17.88 5.89 0.29
C GLU A 77 19.41 6.08 0.20
N ASN A 78 19.98 6.86 1.13
CA ASN A 78 21.41 7.08 1.17
C ASN A 78 22.20 5.80 1.53
N LEU A 79 21.70 4.99 2.47
CA LEU A 79 22.30 3.71 2.82
C LEU A 79 22.25 2.71 1.67
N LEU A 80 21.12 2.61 0.97
CA LEU A 80 20.94 1.77 -0.21
C LEU A 80 21.92 2.17 -1.31
N ARG A 81 22.04 3.47 -1.60
CA ARG A 81 23.02 3.98 -2.58
C ARG A 81 24.45 3.58 -2.20
N ILE A 82 24.85 3.78 -0.94
CA ILE A 82 26.20 3.40 -0.46
C ILE A 82 26.41 1.89 -0.56
N SER A 83 25.39 1.09 -0.23
CA SER A 83 25.43 -0.37 -0.36
C SER A 83 25.67 -0.81 -1.81
N LYS A 84 24.91 -0.24 -2.77
CA LYS A 84 25.10 -0.49 -4.21
C LYS A 84 26.49 -0.10 -4.68
N GLU A 85 27.00 1.07 -4.27
CA GLU A 85 28.36 1.53 -4.63
C GLU A 85 29.46 0.60 -4.10
N ARG A 86 29.28 0.04 -2.90
CA ARG A 86 30.19 -0.96 -2.32
C ARG A 86 30.10 -2.28 -3.08
N ALA A 87 28.90 -2.79 -3.31
CA ALA A 87 28.68 -3.99 -4.11
C ALA A 87 29.30 -3.87 -5.51
N ASN A 88 29.22 -2.69 -6.14
CA ASN A 88 29.87 -2.41 -7.41
C ASN A 88 31.40 -2.45 -7.29
N ALA A 89 31.95 -1.83 -6.24
CA ALA A 89 33.39 -1.83 -6.00
C ALA A 89 33.94 -3.25 -5.75
N ASP A 90 33.25 -4.03 -4.93
CA ASP A 90 33.62 -5.42 -4.58
C ASP A 90 33.65 -6.31 -5.83
N ARG A 91 32.69 -6.10 -6.74
CA ARG A 91 32.60 -6.79 -8.03
C ARG A 91 33.41 -6.12 -9.15
N LYS A 92 34.20 -5.09 -8.84
CA LYS A 92 35.06 -4.33 -9.78
C LYS A 92 34.30 -3.71 -10.97
N LEU A 93 33.01 -3.40 -10.77
CA LEU A 93 32.16 -2.74 -11.76
C LEU A 93 32.51 -1.25 -11.82
N LYS A 94 32.77 -0.72 -13.03
CA LYS A 94 33.24 0.66 -13.24
C LYS A 94 32.37 1.41 -14.25
N PRO A 95 32.06 2.70 -14.02
CA PRO A 95 32.36 3.50 -12.81
C PRO A 95 31.45 3.14 -11.63
N LYS A 96 32.01 2.90 -10.43
CA LYS A 96 31.25 2.32 -9.29
C LYS A 96 30.00 3.11 -8.85
N LYS A 97 29.98 4.42 -9.05
CA LYS A 97 28.89 5.33 -8.64
C LYS A 97 27.77 5.47 -9.65
N GLU A 98 28.08 5.27 -10.92
CA GLU A 98 27.14 5.42 -12.04
C GLU A 98 26.57 4.06 -12.46
N HIS A 99 27.30 2.99 -12.17
CA HIS A 99 26.90 1.63 -12.50
C HIS A 99 25.66 1.21 -11.68
N THR A 100 24.63 0.70 -12.36
CA THR A 100 23.36 0.26 -11.73
C THR A 100 23.58 -0.90 -10.76
N GLY A 101 24.59 -1.72 -11.06
CA GLY A 101 25.00 -2.86 -10.27
C GLY A 101 24.26 -4.15 -10.61
N TYR A 102 23.34 -4.10 -11.59
CA TYR A 102 22.78 -5.29 -12.21
C TYR A 102 23.69 -5.82 -13.29
N VAL A 103 23.87 -7.14 -13.33
CA VAL A 103 24.73 -7.82 -14.30
C VAL A 103 23.98 -9.02 -14.87
N VAL A 104 23.90 -9.12 -16.20
CA VAL A 104 23.40 -10.30 -16.91
C VAL A 104 24.41 -11.43 -16.75
N VAL A 105 24.00 -12.46 -16.01
CA VAL A 105 24.79 -13.69 -15.79
C VAL A 105 24.58 -14.65 -16.95
N SER A 106 23.33 -14.83 -17.38
CA SER A 106 22.97 -15.68 -18.50
C SER A 106 21.63 -15.26 -19.11
N SER A 107 21.46 -15.52 -20.39
CA SER A 107 20.16 -15.52 -21.06
C SER A 107 20.14 -16.71 -22.01
N THR A 108 19.21 -17.63 -21.80
CA THR A 108 19.15 -18.89 -22.53
C THR A 108 17.73 -19.22 -22.93
N GLU A 109 17.56 -19.79 -24.11
CA GLU A 109 16.29 -20.39 -24.52
C GLU A 109 15.92 -21.53 -23.56
N LYS A 110 14.63 -21.63 -23.25
CA LYS A 110 14.07 -22.59 -22.32
C LYS A 110 12.67 -22.99 -22.74
N GLU A 111 12.45 -24.30 -22.80
CA GLU A 111 11.11 -24.86 -22.94
C GLU A 111 10.27 -24.50 -21.71
N TYR A 112 9.14 -23.83 -21.95
CA TYR A 112 8.14 -23.51 -20.95
C TYR A 112 6.90 -24.35 -21.22
N ARG A 113 6.61 -25.27 -20.30
CA ARG A 113 5.46 -26.17 -20.38
C ARG A 113 4.32 -25.59 -19.57
N TYR A 114 3.18 -25.36 -20.22
CA TYR A 114 1.98 -24.78 -19.59
C TYR A 114 0.75 -25.64 -19.83
N LYS A 115 -0.25 -25.45 -18.97
CA LYS A 115 -1.48 -26.23 -18.99
C LYS A 115 -2.52 -25.52 -19.86
N VAL A 116 -3.07 -26.24 -20.83
CA VAL A 116 -4.14 -25.71 -21.72
C VAL A 116 -5.51 -26.13 -21.22
N ASN A 117 -5.63 -27.36 -20.72
CA ASN A 117 -6.86 -27.87 -20.12
C ASN A 117 -6.54 -28.90 -19.03
N ARG A 118 -7.57 -29.58 -18.49
CA ARG A 118 -7.37 -30.55 -17.39
C ARG A 118 -6.41 -31.70 -17.73
N ARG A 119 -6.26 -32.08 -19.00
CA ARG A 119 -5.51 -33.26 -19.45
C ARG A 119 -4.30 -32.91 -20.33
N ASP A 120 -4.32 -31.76 -20.98
CA ASP A 120 -3.33 -31.40 -22.00
C ASP A 120 -2.41 -30.28 -21.54
N PHE A 121 -1.14 -30.42 -21.95
CA PHE A 121 -0.09 -29.43 -21.77
C PHE A 121 0.52 -29.11 -23.13
N GLU A 122 0.86 -27.86 -23.33
CA GLU A 122 1.63 -27.40 -24.48
C GLU A 122 2.99 -26.90 -24.02
N THR A 123 3.88 -26.66 -24.97
CA THR A 123 5.21 -26.13 -24.72
C THR A 123 5.50 -25.01 -25.68
N VAL A 124 6.05 -23.92 -25.16
CA VAL A 124 6.55 -22.79 -25.93
C VAL A 124 8.03 -22.57 -25.59
N MET A 125 8.81 -22.03 -26.53
CA MET A 125 10.16 -21.59 -26.24
C MET A 125 10.13 -20.15 -25.71
N LEU A 126 10.58 -19.95 -24.47
CA LEU A 126 10.82 -18.64 -23.87
C LEU A 126 12.31 -18.44 -23.63
N TRP A 127 12.70 -17.22 -23.29
CA TRP A 127 14.05 -16.91 -22.82
C TRP A 127 14.05 -16.81 -21.30
N GLU A 128 14.95 -17.52 -20.62
CA GLU A 128 15.20 -17.35 -19.19
C GLU A 128 16.47 -16.52 -18.99
N THR A 129 16.33 -15.38 -18.33
CA THR A 129 17.46 -14.50 -17.98
C THR A 129 17.72 -14.53 -16.49
N VAL A 130 19.01 -14.61 -16.14
CA VAL A 130 19.50 -14.47 -14.77
C VAL A 130 20.22 -13.12 -14.67
N LEU A 131 19.67 -12.22 -13.86
CA LEU A 131 20.34 -10.97 -13.47
C LEU A 131 20.87 -11.12 -12.04
N GLN A 132 22.17 -10.91 -11.87
CA GLN A 132 22.72 -10.66 -10.55
C GLN A 132 22.36 -9.24 -10.12
N THR A 133 21.85 -9.09 -8.91
CA THR A 133 21.43 -7.81 -8.33
C THR A 133 22.59 -7.16 -7.56
N PRO A 134 22.53 -5.84 -7.26
CA PRO A 134 23.48 -5.22 -6.36
C PRO A 134 23.22 -5.51 -4.87
N TYR A 135 22.21 -6.34 -4.55
CA TYR A 135 21.80 -6.60 -3.17
C TYR A 135 22.51 -7.84 -2.61
N PRO A 136 23.33 -7.70 -1.55
CA PRO A 136 23.98 -8.82 -0.89
C PRO A 136 22.97 -9.82 -0.33
N ILE A 137 23.38 -11.09 -0.19
CA ILE A 137 22.56 -12.13 0.46
C ILE A 137 22.21 -11.83 1.93
N ASP A 138 22.88 -10.85 2.54
CA ASP A 138 22.55 -10.35 3.89
C ASP A 138 21.21 -9.60 3.94
N PHE A 139 20.69 -9.14 2.79
CA PHE A 139 19.32 -8.65 2.68
C PHE A 139 18.34 -9.81 2.85
N THR A 140 17.23 -9.58 3.55
CA THR A 140 16.13 -10.56 3.55
C THR A 140 15.55 -10.69 2.15
N GLU A 141 14.83 -11.79 1.90
CA GLU A 141 14.16 -12.02 0.62
C GLU A 141 13.17 -10.89 0.31
N GLU A 142 12.44 -10.43 1.31
CA GLU A 142 11.44 -9.36 1.18
C GLU A 142 12.11 -8.03 0.83
N GLN A 143 13.24 -7.72 1.47
CA GLN A 143 14.01 -6.52 1.15
C GLN A 143 14.55 -6.60 -0.28
N ALA A 144 15.18 -7.71 -0.66
CA ALA A 144 15.68 -7.89 -2.03
C ALA A 144 14.55 -7.82 -3.07
N ARG A 145 13.36 -8.36 -2.75
CA ARG A 145 12.18 -8.31 -3.62
C ARG A 145 11.63 -6.90 -3.79
N GLU A 146 11.55 -6.14 -2.70
CA GLU A 146 11.12 -4.75 -2.76
C GLU A 146 12.09 -3.90 -3.59
N GLU A 147 13.38 -4.01 -3.28
CA GLU A 147 14.43 -3.20 -3.89
C GLU A 147 14.67 -3.55 -5.38
N THR A 148 14.35 -4.77 -5.81
CA THR A 148 14.41 -5.17 -7.23
C THR A 148 13.22 -4.67 -8.06
N LYS A 149 12.17 -4.10 -7.45
CA LYS A 149 11.07 -3.47 -8.22
C LYS A 149 11.54 -2.30 -9.08
N GLU A 150 12.65 -1.66 -8.73
CA GLU A 150 13.27 -0.61 -9.56
C GLU A 150 13.59 -1.09 -10.99
N LEU A 151 13.72 -2.40 -11.21
CA LEU A 151 13.92 -2.98 -12.54
C LEU A 151 12.78 -2.63 -13.50
N ILE A 152 11.54 -2.72 -13.01
CA ILE A 152 10.29 -2.53 -13.78
C ILE A 152 9.64 -1.16 -13.52
N GLY A 153 10.25 -0.34 -12.64
CA GLY A 153 9.73 0.96 -12.22
C GLY A 153 8.46 0.86 -11.35
N ASN A 154 8.09 1.98 -10.71
CA ASN A 154 6.79 2.11 -10.04
C ASN A 154 5.74 2.49 -11.10
N ASP A 155 4.68 1.68 -11.20
CA ASP A 155 3.47 1.93 -12.02
C ASP A 155 3.67 2.08 -13.53
N GLY A 156 4.74 1.50 -14.09
CA GLY A 156 4.92 1.38 -15.53
C GLY A 156 5.19 2.69 -16.29
N ARG A 157 5.48 3.79 -15.58
CA ARG A 157 5.67 5.14 -16.15
C ARG A 157 7.07 5.75 -15.93
N GLY A 158 8.01 4.99 -15.35
CA GLY A 158 9.40 5.40 -15.13
C GLY A 158 10.39 4.78 -16.14
N ASN A 159 11.64 5.21 -16.12
CA ASN A 159 12.73 4.58 -16.88
C ASN A 159 13.01 3.16 -16.35
N TRP A 160 12.48 2.14 -17.00
CA TRP A 160 12.72 0.75 -16.62
C TRP A 160 14.17 0.35 -16.92
N LEU A 161 14.89 -0.18 -15.93
CA LEU A 161 16.24 -0.71 -16.18
C LEU A 161 16.22 -1.87 -17.17
N ILE A 162 15.18 -2.70 -17.11
CA ILE A 162 15.01 -3.83 -18.04
C ILE A 162 14.78 -3.40 -19.50
N ALA A 163 14.29 -2.19 -19.75
CA ALA A 163 14.12 -1.67 -21.11
C ALA A 163 15.45 -1.53 -21.84
N ARG A 164 16.56 -1.31 -21.10
CA ARG A 164 17.91 -1.30 -21.65
C ARG A 164 18.37 -2.67 -22.18
N LEU A 165 17.69 -3.74 -21.75
CA LEU A 165 17.91 -5.10 -22.22
C LEU A 165 16.98 -5.48 -23.40
N GLY A 166 16.22 -4.51 -23.93
CA GLY A 166 15.24 -4.75 -24.98
C GLY A 166 13.90 -5.31 -24.49
N ILE A 167 13.65 -5.32 -23.17
CA ILE A 167 12.38 -5.74 -22.58
C ILE A 167 11.50 -4.52 -22.38
N ASN A 168 10.48 -4.37 -23.22
CA ASN A 168 9.64 -3.19 -23.27
C ASN A 168 8.25 -3.39 -22.66
N MET A 169 7.99 -4.57 -22.09
CA MET A 169 6.72 -4.88 -21.42
C MET A 169 6.96 -5.78 -20.20
N TYR A 170 6.20 -5.56 -19.13
CA TYR A 170 6.16 -6.42 -17.95
C TYR A 170 4.74 -6.94 -17.73
N TYR A 171 4.61 -8.25 -17.55
CA TYR A 171 3.37 -8.90 -17.17
C TYR A 171 3.56 -9.62 -15.82
N GLY A 172 2.74 -9.27 -14.83
CA GLY A 172 2.88 -9.77 -13.46
C GLY A 172 2.38 -11.20 -13.24
N GLY A 173 1.78 -11.82 -14.26
CA GLY A 173 1.36 -13.23 -14.26
C GLY A 173 2.34 -14.14 -15.00
N ASP A 174 1.91 -15.38 -15.19
CA ASP A 174 2.65 -16.38 -15.94
C ASP A 174 2.28 -16.34 -17.45
N TYR A 175 2.93 -17.16 -18.28
CA TYR A 175 2.70 -17.14 -19.73
C TYR A 175 1.28 -17.60 -20.10
N GLU A 176 0.74 -18.62 -19.44
CA GLU A 176 -0.64 -19.07 -19.66
C GLU A 176 -1.67 -18.00 -19.30
N ASP A 177 -1.44 -17.23 -18.23
CA ASP A 177 -2.32 -16.14 -17.83
C ASP A 177 -2.35 -15.05 -18.91
N LEU A 178 -1.23 -14.83 -19.61
CA LEU A 178 -1.14 -13.90 -20.73
C LEU A 178 -2.00 -14.39 -21.92
N LEU A 179 -1.97 -15.70 -22.19
CA LEU A 179 -2.79 -16.30 -23.25
C LEU A 179 -4.29 -16.25 -22.93
N GLU A 180 -4.67 -16.54 -21.69
CA GLU A 180 -6.07 -16.54 -21.24
C GLU A 180 -6.65 -15.12 -21.21
N ASN A 181 -5.83 -14.13 -20.85
CA ASN A 181 -6.20 -12.71 -20.92
C ASN A 181 -6.14 -12.16 -22.35
N SER A 182 -6.57 -12.93 -23.36
CA SER A 182 -6.60 -12.60 -24.81
C SER A 182 -7.39 -11.34 -25.18
N LYS A 183 -7.88 -10.58 -24.19
CA LYS A 183 -8.34 -9.18 -24.27
C LYS A 183 -7.25 -8.22 -23.78
N TRP A 184 -5.99 -8.56 -24.01
CA TRP A 184 -4.90 -7.61 -23.88
C TRP A 184 -5.16 -6.50 -24.90
N ASN A 185 -5.35 -5.25 -24.44
CA ASN A 185 -5.68 -4.08 -25.27
C ASN A 185 -4.52 -3.60 -26.16
N ASP A 186 -3.51 -4.45 -26.34
CA ASP A 186 -2.40 -4.19 -27.22
C ASP A 186 -2.71 -4.79 -28.60
N PRO A 187 -2.83 -3.98 -29.66
CA PRO A 187 -3.09 -4.48 -31.00
C PRO A 187 -1.92 -5.29 -31.58
N GLN A 188 -0.73 -5.26 -30.96
CA GLN A 188 0.49 -5.88 -31.50
C GLN A 188 1.35 -6.55 -30.39
N PRO A 189 0.80 -7.52 -29.63
CA PRO A 189 1.53 -8.18 -28.54
C PRO A 189 2.81 -8.87 -29.01
N GLU A 190 2.85 -9.35 -30.25
CA GLU A 190 4.02 -9.92 -30.90
C GLU A 190 5.17 -8.94 -31.13
N GLU A 191 4.95 -7.63 -31.05
CA GLU A 191 6.02 -6.62 -31.15
C GLU A 191 6.78 -6.47 -29.83
N HIS A 192 6.17 -6.86 -28.71
CA HIS A 192 6.75 -6.71 -27.39
C HIS A 192 7.68 -7.86 -27.00
N ASN A 193 8.76 -7.52 -26.29
CA ASN A 193 9.48 -8.48 -25.46
C ASN A 193 8.92 -8.35 -24.04
N ILE A 194 8.11 -9.35 -23.66
CA ILE A 194 7.31 -9.33 -22.44
C ILE A 194 8.05 -10.14 -21.38
N MET A 195 8.45 -9.48 -20.29
CA MET A 195 8.98 -10.14 -19.11
C MET A 195 7.84 -10.59 -18.18
N PHE A 196 7.94 -11.82 -17.70
CA PHE A 196 7.06 -12.40 -16.69
C PHE A 196 7.60 -12.18 -15.28
N LYS A 197 6.77 -12.48 -14.28
CA LYS A 197 7.15 -12.39 -12.87
C LYS A 197 8.45 -13.17 -12.58
N GLY A 198 9.42 -12.48 -12.00
CA GLY A 198 10.70 -13.07 -11.62
C GLY A 198 10.68 -13.77 -10.26
N ARG A 199 11.54 -14.77 -10.10
CA ARG A 199 11.87 -15.40 -8.82
C ARG A 199 13.26 -14.98 -8.35
N LEU A 200 13.42 -14.86 -7.03
CA LEU A 200 14.72 -14.60 -6.42
C LEU A 200 15.47 -15.90 -6.15
N ARG A 201 16.80 -15.85 -6.27
CA ARG A 201 17.73 -16.91 -5.89
C ARG A 201 18.88 -16.30 -5.10
N ALA A 202 19.11 -16.78 -3.89
CA ALA A 202 20.31 -16.43 -3.13
C ALA A 202 21.51 -17.17 -3.71
N ASN A 203 22.46 -16.45 -4.32
CA ASN A 203 23.69 -17.03 -4.83
C ASN A 203 24.81 -16.86 -3.80
N TYR A 204 24.94 -17.84 -2.89
CA TYR A 204 25.96 -17.84 -1.83
C TYR A 204 27.40 -17.87 -2.35
N ARG A 205 27.62 -18.37 -3.58
CA ARG A 205 28.96 -18.34 -4.20
C ARG A 205 29.34 -16.93 -4.62
N ALA A 206 28.39 -16.20 -5.19
CA ALA A 206 28.60 -14.82 -5.61
C ALA A 206 28.47 -13.81 -4.45
N GLY A 207 27.72 -14.15 -3.40
CA GLY A 207 27.42 -13.27 -2.27
C GLY A 207 26.26 -12.29 -2.52
N TYR A 208 25.52 -12.44 -3.62
CA TYR A 208 24.43 -11.53 -4.01
C TYR A 208 23.16 -12.29 -4.37
N TRP A 209 22.02 -11.61 -4.25
CA TRP A 209 20.75 -12.07 -4.79
C TRP A 209 20.76 -12.02 -6.32
N GLU A 210 20.08 -12.98 -6.93
CA GLU A 210 19.80 -13.02 -8.36
C GLU A 210 18.30 -13.00 -8.60
N ILE A 211 17.86 -12.31 -9.64
CA ILE A 211 16.51 -12.40 -10.17
C ILE A 211 16.52 -13.22 -11.45
N ILE A 212 15.64 -14.21 -11.51
CA ILE A 212 15.48 -15.11 -12.65
C ILE A 212 14.08 -14.88 -13.20
N PHE A 213 13.98 -14.53 -14.46
CA PHE A 213 12.70 -14.26 -15.11
C PHE A 213 12.68 -14.79 -16.54
N SER A 214 11.48 -15.16 -16.97
CA SER A 214 11.21 -15.55 -18.34
C SER A 214 10.76 -14.34 -19.16
N HIS A 215 11.05 -14.34 -20.46
CA HIS A 215 10.58 -13.33 -21.39
C HIS A 215 10.43 -13.89 -22.82
N THR A 216 9.65 -13.22 -23.67
CA THR A 216 9.15 -13.78 -24.93
C THR A 216 10.14 -13.72 -26.11
N LYS A 217 11.18 -12.89 -26.04
CA LYS A 217 12.15 -12.69 -27.14
C LYS A 217 13.58 -12.65 -26.59
N PRO A 218 14.65 -12.85 -27.38
CA PRO A 218 16.01 -12.63 -26.90
C PRO A 218 16.19 -11.21 -26.35
N LEU A 219 17.15 -11.06 -25.42
CA LEU A 219 17.60 -9.73 -25.02
C LEU A 219 18.14 -8.98 -26.24
N GLY A 220 18.01 -7.65 -26.22
CA GLY A 220 18.74 -6.78 -27.13
C GLY A 220 20.25 -6.80 -26.87
N ILE A 221 20.98 -5.84 -27.43
CA ILE A 221 22.40 -5.67 -27.12
C ILE A 221 22.53 -5.30 -25.65
N VAL A 222 22.99 -6.25 -24.82
CA VAL A 222 23.20 -6.02 -23.39
C VAL A 222 24.17 -4.83 -23.22
N PRO A 223 23.82 -3.78 -22.47
CA PRO A 223 24.70 -2.65 -22.23
C PRO A 223 26.03 -3.06 -21.60
N ALA A 224 27.11 -2.33 -21.88
CA ALA A 224 28.45 -2.69 -21.39
C ALA A 224 28.52 -2.73 -19.85
N ASP A 225 27.82 -1.82 -19.17
CA ASP A 225 27.64 -1.75 -17.71
C ASP A 225 26.63 -2.77 -17.15
N MET A 226 26.19 -3.74 -17.95
CA MET A 226 25.36 -4.85 -17.49
C MET A 226 25.94 -6.20 -17.93
N ARG A 227 27.11 -6.23 -18.55
CA ARG A 227 27.80 -7.47 -18.94
C ARG A 227 28.67 -7.96 -17.79
N ALA A 228 28.71 -9.27 -17.59
CA ALA A 228 29.72 -9.87 -16.74
C ALA A 228 31.13 -9.66 -17.36
N HIS A 229 32.11 -9.36 -16.52
CA HIS A 229 33.52 -9.19 -16.89
C HIS A 229 34.38 -10.30 -16.29
#